data_AF-E8ZKT9-F1
#
_entry.id   AF-E8ZKT9-F1
#
_cell.length_a   1.000
_cell.length_b   1.000
_cell.length_c   1.000
_cell.angle_alpha   90.00
_cell.angle_beta   90.00
_cell.angle_gamma   90.00
#
_symmetry.space_group_name_H-M   'P 1'
#
loop_
_entity.id
_entity.type
_entity.pdbx_description
1 polymer ?
#
loop_
_entity_poly.entity_id
_entity_poly.type
_entity_poly.pdbx_seq_one_letter_code
_entity_poly.pdbx_strand_id
1 'polypeptide(L)'
;MFSSFLAKGALGILGIGTAAAGAVYFGKDLIADSKDKISVRELIKTTHPHKRLITGKVVSDQYWKDSWRDYRNAHLNKDLDSWKLREWFKPTATVDNSSDASAHFIDACFLKAEEEVEGTSDLLYSQVLSYCTRDALISDLIREKNPSKTLLSDSDGDKWKAPWEAYKNANKDKWKLSDWDQRKNEVNVPETFKNECKQKLGTKTSVAENGDYEDVLNWCTN
;
A
#
# COMPACT_ATOMS: atom_id res chain seq x y z
N MET A 1 -40.71 -16.77 58.98
CA MET A 1 -39.71 -17.83 59.27
C MET A 1 -39.39 -18.44 57.91
N PHE A 2 -38.27 -18.15 57.26
CA PHE A 2 -36.87 -18.43 57.66
C PHE A 2 -35.91 -17.24 57.39
N SER A 3 -34.84 -17.23 58.19
CA SER A 3 -33.78 -16.22 58.35
C SER A 3 -32.78 -16.17 57.18
N SER A 4 -32.41 -14.97 56.72
CA SER A 4 -31.11 -14.26 56.94
C SER A 4 -29.88 -14.84 56.24
N PHE A 5 -29.14 -14.03 55.48
CA PHE A 5 -27.68 -13.81 55.66
C PHE A 5 -27.20 -12.51 54.98
N LEU A 6 -26.29 -11.83 55.69
CA LEU A 6 -25.56 -10.60 55.37
C LEU A 6 -24.57 -10.78 54.19
N ALA A 7 -24.27 -9.70 53.45
CA ALA A 7 -22.88 -9.25 53.23
C ALA A 7 -22.80 -7.86 52.57
N LYS A 8 -21.88 -7.06 53.10
CA LYS A 8 -21.49 -5.70 52.69
C LYS A 8 -20.67 -5.72 51.39
N GLY A 9 -20.80 -4.69 50.56
CA GLY A 9 -19.84 -4.36 49.50
C GLY A 9 -19.77 -2.84 49.31
N ALA A 10 -18.60 -2.25 49.55
CA ALA A 10 -18.37 -0.82 49.71
C ALA A 10 -18.40 -0.04 48.37
N LEU A 11 -19.04 1.14 48.39
CA LEU A 11 -18.86 2.19 47.39
C LEU A 11 -17.46 2.80 47.58
N GLY A 12 -16.52 2.42 46.71
CA GLY A 12 -15.23 3.10 46.59
C GLY A 12 -15.40 4.40 45.82
N ILE A 13 -15.58 5.51 46.54
CA ILE A 13 -15.42 6.86 45.98
C ILE A 13 -13.91 7.16 45.99
N LEU A 14 -13.29 7.13 44.81
CA LEU A 14 -12.01 7.81 44.56
C LEU A 14 -12.41 9.09 43.80
N GLY A 15 -12.45 10.26 44.42
CA GLY A 15 -11.29 10.96 44.94
C GLY A 15 -10.80 11.93 43.87
N ILE A 16 -11.49 13.08 43.72
CA ILE A 16 -11.10 14.15 42.80
C ILE A 16 -9.77 14.74 43.31
N GLY A 17 -8.70 14.60 42.53
CA GLY A 17 -7.37 15.08 42.89
C GLY A 17 -6.63 15.65 41.68
N THR A 18 -6.56 16.98 41.64
CA THR A 18 -5.53 17.85 41.03
C THR A 18 -5.13 17.64 39.56
N ALA A 19 -5.38 18.69 38.77
CA ALA A 19 -4.90 18.87 37.40
C ALA A 19 -3.38 18.84 37.30
N ALA A 20 -2.87 17.93 36.46
CA ALA A 20 -1.57 18.04 35.81
C ALA A 20 -1.81 17.83 34.31
N ALA A 21 -1.35 18.79 33.51
CA ALA A 21 -1.44 18.74 32.06
C ALA A 21 -0.63 17.55 31.51
N GLY A 22 -1.35 16.52 31.08
CA GLY A 22 -0.84 15.39 30.34
C GLY A 22 -2.03 14.77 29.61
N ALA A 23 -2.00 14.78 28.28
CA ALA A 23 -3.04 14.18 27.47
C ALA A 23 -3.13 12.68 27.78
N VAL A 24 -4.11 12.30 28.61
CA VAL A 24 -4.50 10.89 28.75
C VAL A 24 -5.20 10.53 27.45
N TYR A 25 -4.49 9.77 26.62
CA TYR A 25 -5.06 9.04 25.50
C TYR A 25 -6.11 8.08 26.10
N PHE A 26 -7.38 8.48 26.11
CA PHE A 26 -8.46 7.59 26.47
C PHE A 26 -8.49 6.50 25.41
N GLY A 27 -7.92 5.34 25.78
CA GLY A 27 -8.00 4.11 25.01
C GLY A 27 -9.44 3.79 24.68
N LYS A 28 -9.65 3.35 23.45
CA LYS A 28 -10.92 2.95 22.83
C LYS A 28 -11.61 1.73 23.49
N ASP A 29 -11.27 1.36 24.71
CA ASP A 29 -11.60 0.04 25.26
C ASP A 29 -12.79 0.03 26.23
N LEU A 30 -13.70 1.01 26.17
CA LEU A 30 -14.87 1.06 27.06
C LEU A 30 -16.22 1.25 26.34
N ILE A 31 -16.35 0.77 25.11
CA ILE A 31 -17.65 0.65 24.42
C ILE A 31 -17.77 -0.73 23.78
N ALA A 32 -18.63 -1.56 24.39
CA ALA A 32 -19.47 -2.64 23.85
C ALA A 32 -18.94 -3.63 22.78
N ASP A 33 -19.38 -4.89 22.89
CA ASP A 33 -19.28 -5.99 21.92
C ASP A 33 -19.84 -5.67 20.50
N SER A 34 -19.26 -4.70 19.80
CA SER A 34 -19.30 -4.63 18.33
C SER A 34 -17.97 -5.12 17.82
N LYS A 35 -17.97 -6.17 17.00
CA LYS A 35 -16.82 -6.40 16.11
C LYS A 35 -16.75 -5.17 15.20
N ASP A 36 -15.90 -4.21 15.55
CA ASP A 36 -15.76 -2.97 14.81
C ASP A 36 -15.46 -3.32 13.36
N LYS A 37 -16.46 -3.12 12.49
CA LYS A 37 -16.28 -3.34 11.07
C LYS A 37 -15.38 -2.25 10.53
N ILE A 38 -14.48 -2.64 9.64
CA ILE A 38 -13.52 -1.75 9.02
C ILE A 38 -13.59 -1.95 7.51
N SER A 39 -13.42 -0.89 6.73
CA SER A 39 -13.40 -1.03 5.27
C SER A 39 -12.28 -1.95 4.84
N VAL A 40 -12.52 -2.73 3.78
CA VAL A 40 -11.50 -3.63 3.23
C VAL A 40 -10.23 -2.86 2.86
N ARG A 41 -10.35 -1.65 2.32
CA ARG A 41 -9.23 -0.74 2.04
C ARG A 41 -8.37 -0.51 3.28
N GLU A 42 -8.98 -0.12 4.38
CA GLU A 42 -8.23 0.21 5.59
C GLU A 42 -7.64 -1.04 6.23
N LEU A 43 -8.36 -2.16 6.19
CA LEU A 43 -7.86 -3.44 6.66
C LEU A 43 -6.65 -3.93 5.84
N ILE A 44 -6.65 -3.76 4.51
CA ILE A 44 -5.50 -4.09 3.65
C ILE A 44 -4.29 -3.25 4.03
N LYS A 45 -4.45 -1.93 4.25
CA LYS A 45 -3.33 -1.05 4.62
C LYS A 45 -2.66 -1.47 5.93
N THR A 46 -3.46 -1.88 6.92
CA THR A 46 -2.95 -2.25 8.25
C THR A 46 -2.37 -3.65 8.30
N THR A 47 -2.94 -4.61 7.56
CA THR A 47 -2.54 -6.02 7.63
C THR A 47 -1.57 -6.44 6.53
N HIS A 48 -1.55 -5.74 5.39
CA HIS A 48 -0.71 -6.04 4.24
C HIS A 48 0.08 -4.79 3.81
N PRO A 49 1.05 -4.33 4.61
CA PRO A 49 1.80 -3.10 4.35
C PRO A 49 2.59 -3.11 3.04
N HIS A 50 2.82 -4.30 2.45
CA HIS A 50 3.46 -4.49 1.14
C HIS A 50 2.48 -4.55 -0.04
N LYS A 51 1.19 -4.30 0.17
CA LYS A 51 0.15 -4.28 -0.87
C LYS A 51 -0.53 -2.91 -0.95
N ARG A 52 -0.90 -2.49 -2.14
CA ARG A 52 -1.69 -1.27 -2.37
C ARG A 52 -2.82 -1.56 -3.34
N LEU A 53 -3.97 -0.94 -3.12
CA LEU A 53 -5.03 -0.95 -4.12
C LEU A 53 -4.49 -0.35 -5.43
N ILE A 54 -4.85 -0.96 -6.55
CA ILE A 54 -4.54 -0.41 -7.86
C ILE A 54 -5.30 0.91 -8.02
N THR A 55 -4.59 1.95 -8.45
CA THR A 55 -5.12 3.31 -8.57
C THR A 55 -5.42 3.66 -10.02
N GLY A 56 -6.33 4.60 -10.24
CA GLY A 56 -6.73 5.02 -11.59
C GLY A 56 -7.70 4.05 -12.25
N LYS A 57 -8.26 4.47 -13.39
CA LYS A 57 -9.33 3.74 -14.12
C LYS A 57 -8.97 3.38 -15.55
N VAL A 58 -7.67 3.40 -15.88
CA VAL A 58 -7.20 3.10 -17.24
C VAL A 58 -7.27 1.59 -17.46
N VAL A 59 -8.18 1.13 -18.31
CA VAL A 59 -8.42 -0.31 -18.57
C VAL A 59 -7.22 -1.04 -19.18
N SER A 60 -6.33 -0.31 -19.86
CA SER A 60 -5.11 -0.83 -20.45
C SER A 60 -3.90 -0.80 -19.51
N ASP A 61 -4.06 -0.32 -18.28
CA ASP A 61 -3.01 -0.37 -17.25
C ASP A 61 -2.61 -1.83 -16.97
N GLN A 62 -1.30 -2.07 -16.87
CA GLN A 62 -0.77 -3.41 -16.74
C GLN A 62 -1.25 -4.13 -15.47
N TYR A 63 -1.37 -3.41 -14.34
CA TYR A 63 -1.88 -4.01 -13.09
C TYR A 63 -3.36 -4.38 -13.21
N TRP A 64 -4.15 -3.56 -13.90
CA TRP A 64 -5.54 -3.88 -14.18
C TRP A 64 -5.67 -5.08 -15.11
N LYS A 65 -4.83 -5.18 -16.15
CA LYS A 65 -4.80 -6.33 -17.07
C LYS A 65 -4.44 -7.64 -16.35
N ASP A 66 -3.41 -7.59 -15.51
CA ASP A 66 -2.99 -8.74 -14.70
C ASP A 66 -4.07 -9.17 -13.70
N SER A 67 -4.68 -8.21 -13.01
CA SER A 67 -5.75 -8.50 -12.05
C SER A 67 -7.00 -9.07 -12.73
N TRP A 68 -7.35 -8.55 -13.91
CA TRP A 68 -8.48 -9.04 -14.68
C TRP A 68 -8.25 -10.45 -15.24
N ARG A 69 -7.02 -10.74 -15.68
CA ARG A 69 -6.59 -12.10 -16.01
C ARG A 69 -6.83 -13.04 -14.82
N ASP A 70 -6.33 -12.68 -13.65
CA ASP A 70 -6.38 -13.54 -12.46
C ASP A 70 -7.83 -13.75 -11.99
N TYR A 71 -8.65 -12.70 -12.02
CA TYR A 71 -10.08 -12.79 -11.72
C TYR A 71 -10.81 -13.75 -12.68
N ARG A 72 -10.58 -13.61 -13.99
CA ARG A 72 -11.20 -14.47 -15.00
C ARG A 72 -10.76 -15.92 -14.85
N ASN A 73 -9.47 -16.16 -14.60
CA ASN A 73 -8.94 -17.49 -14.40
C ASN A 73 -9.50 -18.19 -13.15
N ALA A 74 -9.78 -17.45 -12.07
CA ALA A 74 -10.46 -17.98 -10.88
C ALA A 74 -11.94 -18.34 -11.12
N HIS A 75 -12.50 -17.92 -12.26
CA HIS A 75 -13.88 -18.16 -12.66
C HIS A 75 -14.00 -18.88 -14.00
N LEU A 76 -12.98 -19.67 -14.38
CA LEU A 76 -13.03 -20.52 -15.57
C LEU A 76 -14.26 -21.41 -15.58
N ASN A 77 -14.91 -21.47 -16.74
CA ASN A 77 -16.10 -22.27 -17.00
C ASN A 77 -17.31 -21.95 -16.10
N LYS A 78 -17.31 -20.84 -15.35
CA LYS A 78 -18.44 -20.41 -14.54
C LYS A 78 -19.36 -19.46 -15.31
N ASP A 79 -20.65 -19.76 -15.31
CA ASP A 79 -21.66 -18.92 -15.98
C ASP A 79 -21.86 -17.56 -15.26
N LEU A 80 -21.53 -17.50 -13.97
CA LEU A 80 -21.51 -16.28 -13.17
C LEU A 80 -20.18 -16.16 -12.42
N ASP A 81 -19.63 -14.96 -12.39
CA ASP A 81 -18.52 -14.63 -11.53
C ASP A 81 -18.99 -14.29 -10.11
N SER A 82 -18.05 -14.30 -9.15
CA SER A 82 -18.37 -14.05 -7.74
C SER A 82 -18.93 -12.66 -7.46
N TRP A 83 -18.69 -11.68 -8.35
CA TRP A 83 -19.15 -10.30 -8.21
C TRP A 83 -20.33 -9.96 -9.10
N LYS A 84 -20.80 -10.91 -9.94
CA LYS A 84 -21.93 -10.75 -10.87
C LYS A 84 -21.78 -9.50 -11.74
N LEU A 85 -20.63 -9.37 -12.39
CA LEU A 85 -20.32 -8.23 -13.23
C LEU A 85 -21.31 -8.13 -14.40
N ARG A 86 -21.78 -6.91 -14.69
CA ARG A 86 -22.80 -6.64 -15.72
C ARG A 86 -22.44 -7.16 -17.11
N GLU A 87 -21.15 -7.30 -17.39
CA GLU A 87 -20.59 -7.76 -18.66
C GLU A 87 -19.68 -8.99 -18.47
N TRP A 88 -20.06 -9.89 -17.55
CA TRP A 88 -19.34 -11.13 -17.38
C TRP A 88 -19.45 -12.02 -18.62
N PHE A 89 -18.30 -12.28 -19.26
CA PHE A 89 -18.17 -13.28 -20.29
C PHE A 89 -17.42 -14.49 -19.74
N LYS A 90 -18.09 -15.63 -19.70
CA LYS A 90 -17.53 -16.91 -19.22
C LYS A 90 -16.27 -17.28 -20.01
N PRO A 91 -15.08 -17.28 -19.38
CA PRO A 91 -13.88 -17.77 -20.03
C PRO A 91 -13.92 -19.30 -20.07
N THR A 92 -13.75 -19.86 -21.27
CA THR A 92 -13.76 -21.32 -21.51
C THR A 92 -12.36 -21.93 -21.58
N ALA A 93 -11.33 -21.09 -21.59
CA ALA A 93 -9.92 -21.47 -21.58
C ALA A 93 -9.14 -20.47 -20.71
N THR A 94 -7.93 -20.88 -20.30
CA THR A 94 -7.02 -20.01 -19.56
C THR A 94 -6.82 -18.69 -20.28
N VAL A 95 -6.98 -17.61 -19.55
CA VAL A 95 -6.88 -16.26 -20.05
C VAL A 95 -5.49 -15.70 -19.75
N ASP A 96 -4.93 -14.95 -20.69
CA ASP A 96 -3.69 -14.20 -20.50
C ASP A 96 -3.98 -12.72 -20.15
N ASN A 97 -2.94 -11.91 -20.05
CA ASN A 97 -3.05 -10.47 -19.81
C ASN A 97 -3.01 -9.65 -21.11
N SER A 98 -3.31 -10.23 -22.28
CA SER A 98 -3.28 -9.50 -23.55
C SER A 98 -4.44 -8.50 -23.66
N SER A 99 -5.61 -8.86 -23.14
CA SER A 99 -6.82 -8.03 -23.17
C SER A 99 -6.82 -6.96 -22.08
N ASP A 100 -7.43 -5.82 -22.39
CA ASP A 100 -7.72 -4.78 -21.41
C ASP A 100 -8.71 -5.27 -20.34
N ALA A 101 -8.65 -4.65 -19.16
CA ALA A 101 -9.60 -4.89 -18.09
C ALA A 101 -11.00 -4.37 -18.44
N SER A 102 -12.04 -4.90 -17.79
CA SER A 102 -13.37 -4.31 -17.88
C SER A 102 -13.50 -3.09 -16.96
N ALA A 103 -14.12 -2.01 -17.43
CA ALA A 103 -14.46 -0.87 -16.57
C ALA A 103 -15.36 -1.29 -15.39
N HIS A 104 -16.29 -2.23 -15.61
CA HIS A 104 -17.15 -2.77 -14.55
C HIS A 104 -16.37 -3.53 -13.48
N PHE A 105 -15.30 -4.25 -13.88
CA PHE A 105 -14.41 -4.92 -12.94
C PHE A 105 -13.62 -3.91 -12.09
N ILE A 106 -13.07 -2.87 -12.73
CA ILE A 106 -12.35 -1.79 -12.04
C ILE A 106 -13.28 -1.07 -11.04
N ASP A 107 -14.49 -0.71 -11.47
CA ASP A 107 -15.47 -0.06 -10.60
C ASP A 107 -15.91 -0.97 -9.45
N ALA A 108 -16.08 -2.27 -9.70
CA ALA A 108 -16.37 -3.24 -8.65
C ALA A 108 -15.23 -3.30 -7.62
N CYS A 109 -13.97 -3.25 -8.05
CA CYS A 109 -12.83 -3.17 -7.14
C CYS A 109 -12.89 -1.93 -6.23
N PHE A 110 -13.20 -0.77 -6.79
CA PHE A 110 -13.34 0.46 -5.98
C PHE A 110 -14.50 0.36 -4.98
N LEU A 111 -15.67 -0.11 -5.41
CA LEU A 111 -16.83 -0.26 -4.54
C LEU A 111 -16.55 -1.25 -3.40
N LYS A 112 -15.99 -2.42 -3.74
CA LYS A 112 -15.72 -3.51 -2.79
C LYS A 112 -14.64 -3.16 -1.79
N ALA A 113 -13.68 -2.32 -2.17
CA ALA A 113 -12.66 -1.84 -1.24
C ALA A 113 -13.26 -0.93 -0.14
N GLU A 114 -14.39 -0.28 -0.39
CA GLU A 114 -15.08 0.56 0.61
C GLU A 114 -16.08 -0.21 1.48
N GLU A 115 -16.46 -1.43 1.11
CA GLU A 115 -17.32 -2.28 1.93
C GLU A 115 -16.63 -2.66 3.25
N GLU A 116 -17.41 -2.75 4.33
CA GLU A 116 -16.90 -3.06 5.66
C GLU A 116 -16.97 -4.56 5.96
N VAL A 117 -15.91 -5.09 6.57
CA VAL A 117 -15.77 -6.51 6.93
C VAL A 117 -15.36 -6.66 8.41
N GLU A 118 -15.62 -7.83 8.99
CA GLU A 118 -15.24 -8.13 10.38
C GLU A 118 -13.74 -8.43 10.55
N GLY A 119 -13.03 -8.77 9.47
CA GLY A 119 -11.61 -9.11 9.54
C GLY A 119 -11.09 -9.83 8.30
N THR A 120 -9.85 -10.31 8.39
CA THR A 120 -9.11 -10.88 7.25
C THR A 120 -9.60 -12.26 6.82
N SER A 121 -10.47 -12.90 7.60
CA SER A 121 -11.14 -14.16 7.25
C SER A 121 -12.33 -13.96 6.30
N ASP A 122 -12.75 -12.71 6.06
CA ASP A 122 -13.85 -12.41 5.17
C ASP A 122 -13.51 -12.76 3.71
N LEU A 123 -14.47 -13.35 3.00
CA LEU A 123 -14.29 -13.70 1.58
C LEU A 123 -14.08 -12.46 0.72
N LEU A 124 -14.82 -11.38 0.99
CA LEU A 124 -14.70 -10.13 0.26
C LEU A 124 -13.31 -9.52 0.44
N TYR A 125 -12.80 -9.53 1.68
CA TYR A 125 -11.44 -9.10 1.98
C TYR A 125 -10.41 -9.86 1.13
N SER A 126 -10.50 -11.18 1.13
CA SER A 126 -9.58 -12.06 0.40
C SER A 126 -9.64 -11.83 -1.11
N GLN A 127 -10.84 -11.57 -1.64
CA GLN A 127 -11.05 -11.28 -3.07
C GLN A 127 -10.49 -9.91 -3.46
N VAL A 128 -10.77 -8.85 -2.70
CA VAL A 128 -10.23 -7.51 -2.99
C VAL A 128 -8.72 -7.50 -2.88
N LEU A 129 -8.16 -8.16 -1.86
CA LEU A 129 -6.71 -8.34 -1.73
C LEU A 129 -6.12 -9.03 -2.96
N SER A 130 -6.78 -10.06 -3.48
CA SER A 130 -6.28 -10.83 -4.62
C SER A 130 -6.42 -10.12 -5.97
N TYR A 131 -7.52 -9.40 -6.18
CA TYR A 131 -7.91 -8.92 -7.51
C TYR A 131 -7.91 -7.40 -7.67
N CYS A 132 -7.71 -6.65 -6.60
CA CYS A 132 -7.72 -5.18 -6.64
C CYS A 132 -6.43 -4.57 -6.09
N THR A 133 -5.43 -5.39 -5.73
CA THR A 133 -4.15 -4.90 -5.21
C THR A 133 -2.98 -5.26 -6.10
N ARG A 134 -1.96 -4.42 -6.02
CA ARG A 134 -0.61 -4.67 -6.53
C ARG A 134 0.39 -4.64 -5.38
N ASP A 135 1.60 -5.12 -5.65
CA ASP A 135 2.71 -4.92 -4.73
C ASP A 135 2.98 -3.42 -4.54
N ALA A 136 3.21 -3.02 -3.29
CA ALA A 136 3.67 -1.68 -2.95
C ALA A 136 5.11 -1.52 -3.43
N LEU A 137 5.39 -0.39 -4.06
CA LEU A 137 6.71 -0.01 -4.54
C LEU A 137 7.39 0.94 -3.55
N ILE A 138 8.72 1.06 -3.62
CA ILE A 138 9.45 2.06 -2.82
C ILE A 138 8.89 3.47 -3.05
N SER A 139 8.55 3.80 -4.30
CA SER A 139 7.89 5.06 -4.66
C SER A 139 6.55 5.30 -3.95
N ASP A 140 5.78 4.26 -3.62
CA ASP A 140 4.55 4.41 -2.83
C ASP A 140 4.88 4.78 -1.39
N LEU A 141 5.83 4.06 -0.77
CA LEU A 141 6.25 4.34 0.60
C LEU A 141 6.83 5.75 0.76
N ILE A 142 7.56 6.25 -0.23
CA ILE A 142 8.10 7.60 -0.18
C ILE A 142 6.96 8.62 -0.19
N ARG A 143 5.98 8.46 -1.09
CA ARG A 143 4.80 9.36 -1.16
C ARG A 143 3.99 9.36 0.13
N GLU A 144 3.85 8.20 0.77
CA GLU A 144 3.07 8.05 2.00
C GLU A 144 3.79 8.59 3.23
N LYS A 145 5.09 8.28 3.37
CA LYS A 145 5.86 8.61 4.58
C LYS A 145 6.55 9.98 4.51
N ASN A 146 6.84 10.46 3.30
CA ASN A 146 7.52 11.75 3.06
C ASN A 146 6.71 12.59 2.06
N PRO A 147 5.49 13.03 2.41
CA PRO A 147 4.63 13.78 1.50
C PRO A 147 5.22 15.13 1.04
N SER A 148 6.23 15.65 1.74
CA SER A 148 6.97 16.86 1.35
C SER A 148 8.06 16.60 0.30
N LYS A 149 8.37 15.33 -0.01
CA LYS A 149 9.39 14.95 -0.99
C LYS A 149 8.75 14.70 -2.34
N THR A 150 9.37 15.25 -3.39
CA THR A 150 8.93 15.01 -4.76
C THR A 150 9.82 13.97 -5.42
N LEU A 151 9.23 12.93 -6.00
CA LEU A 151 9.97 11.96 -6.82
C LEU A 151 10.47 12.65 -8.09
N LEU A 152 11.75 12.49 -8.38
CA LEU A 152 12.36 13.09 -9.56
C LEU A 152 12.10 12.26 -10.82
N SER A 153 11.96 12.95 -11.93
CA SER A 153 11.76 12.44 -13.27
C SER A 153 12.78 13.03 -14.24
N ASP A 154 12.84 12.53 -15.48
CA ASP A 154 13.86 12.99 -16.44
C ASP A 154 13.78 14.48 -16.76
N SER A 155 12.57 15.05 -16.68
CA SER A 155 12.29 16.45 -16.95
C SER A 155 12.70 17.39 -15.80
N ASP A 156 13.11 16.85 -14.64
CA ASP A 156 13.45 17.65 -13.46
C ASP A 156 14.84 18.30 -13.51
N GLY A 157 15.57 18.16 -14.62
CA GLY A 157 16.76 18.96 -14.97
C GLY A 157 17.69 19.26 -13.78
N ASP A 158 17.73 20.54 -13.38
CA ASP A 158 18.59 21.04 -12.31
C ASP A 158 18.32 20.47 -10.92
N LYS A 159 17.10 19.96 -10.65
CA LYS A 159 16.76 19.36 -9.35
C LYS A 159 17.54 18.06 -9.10
N TRP A 160 18.12 17.45 -10.12
CA TRP A 160 18.99 16.28 -9.98
C TRP A 160 20.38 16.58 -9.41
N LYS A 161 20.81 17.84 -9.41
CA LYS A 161 22.16 18.22 -8.95
C LYS A 161 22.40 17.82 -7.49
N ALA A 162 21.48 18.19 -6.58
CA ALA A 162 21.64 17.87 -5.16
C ALA A 162 21.63 16.35 -4.86
N PRO A 163 20.68 15.55 -5.40
CA PRO A 163 20.72 14.09 -5.27
C PRO A 163 22.00 13.45 -5.84
N TRP A 164 22.48 13.95 -6.99
CA TRP A 164 23.72 13.47 -7.59
C TRP A 164 24.95 13.76 -6.70
N GLU A 165 25.05 14.97 -6.17
CA GLU A 165 26.10 15.30 -5.19
C GLU A 165 26.00 14.44 -3.93
N ALA A 166 24.78 14.20 -3.43
CA ALA A 166 24.56 13.33 -2.28
C ALA A 166 25.01 11.88 -2.55
N TYR A 167 24.70 11.34 -3.73
CA TYR A 167 25.16 10.02 -4.16
C TYR A 167 26.69 9.92 -4.18
N LYS A 168 27.36 10.90 -4.80
CA LYS A 168 28.82 10.92 -4.90
C LYS A 168 29.50 10.92 -3.53
N ASN A 169 28.93 11.66 -2.58
CA ASN A 169 29.48 11.80 -1.23
C ASN A 169 29.23 10.59 -0.32
N ALA A 170 28.31 9.68 -0.69
CA ALA A 170 27.88 8.55 0.14
C ALA A 170 28.73 7.27 0.01
N ASN A 171 29.99 7.38 -0.45
CA ASN A 171 30.98 6.32 -0.70
C ASN A 171 30.79 5.45 -1.97
N LYS A 172 31.64 5.73 -2.97
CA LYS A 172 32.15 4.80 -4.00
C LYS A 172 31.11 4.02 -4.81
N ASP A 173 30.14 4.71 -5.39
CA ASP A 173 29.26 4.09 -6.40
C ASP A 173 28.47 2.90 -5.86
N LYS A 174 27.70 3.12 -4.79
CA LYS A 174 26.93 2.05 -4.14
C LYS A 174 26.04 1.27 -5.11
N TRP A 175 25.48 1.95 -6.11
CA TRP A 175 24.64 1.33 -7.14
C TRP A 175 25.42 0.75 -8.32
N LYS A 176 26.76 0.86 -8.32
CA LYS A 176 27.65 0.29 -9.35
C LYS A 176 27.29 0.77 -10.76
N LEU A 177 27.16 2.08 -10.95
CA LEU A 177 26.82 2.68 -12.23
C LEU A 177 27.88 2.30 -13.27
N SER A 178 27.42 1.85 -14.44
CA SER A 178 28.31 1.35 -15.51
C SER A 178 29.29 2.39 -16.05
N ASP A 179 28.99 3.68 -15.88
CA ASP A 179 29.82 4.81 -16.31
C ASP A 179 30.36 5.66 -15.14
N TRP A 180 30.38 5.10 -13.92
CA TRP A 180 30.82 5.82 -12.72
C TRP A 180 32.21 6.44 -12.87
N ASP A 181 33.20 5.67 -13.33
CA ASP A 181 34.58 6.15 -13.38
C ASP A 181 34.77 7.32 -14.35
N GLN A 182 33.94 7.40 -15.40
CA GLN A 182 33.93 8.48 -16.37
C GLN A 182 33.13 9.70 -15.86
N ARG A 183 32.00 9.46 -15.18
CA ARG A 183 31.02 10.51 -14.85
C ARG A 183 31.10 11.06 -13.44
N LYS A 184 31.77 10.41 -12.50
CA LYS A 184 31.77 10.77 -11.06
C LYS A 184 32.20 12.21 -10.75
N ASN A 185 32.96 12.85 -11.64
CA ASN A 185 33.40 14.24 -11.46
C ASN A 185 32.57 15.25 -12.28
N GLU A 186 31.57 14.78 -13.04
CA GLU A 186 30.70 15.64 -13.83
C GLU A 186 29.67 16.34 -12.94
N VAL A 187 29.41 17.61 -13.28
CA VAL A 187 28.34 18.42 -12.67
C VAL A 187 26.97 17.96 -13.19
N ASN A 188 26.93 17.53 -14.46
CA ASN A 188 25.71 17.02 -15.06
C ASN A 188 25.44 15.60 -14.55
N VAL A 189 24.20 15.36 -14.13
CA VAL A 189 23.76 14.04 -13.70
C VAL A 189 23.79 13.06 -14.90
N PRO A 190 24.43 11.90 -14.77
CA PRO A 190 24.45 10.92 -15.84
C PRO A 190 23.10 10.20 -15.98
N GLU A 191 22.78 9.77 -17.20
CA GLU A 191 21.52 9.08 -17.51
C GLU A 191 21.45 7.70 -16.82
N THR A 192 22.60 7.05 -16.63
CA THR A 192 22.72 5.79 -15.87
C THR A 192 22.21 5.94 -14.43
N PHE A 193 22.55 7.03 -13.76
CA PHE A 193 22.07 7.32 -12.40
C PHE A 193 20.56 7.54 -12.37
N LYS A 194 20.00 8.31 -13.31
CA LYS A 194 18.54 8.50 -13.41
C LYS A 194 17.81 7.19 -13.66
N ASN A 195 18.35 6.34 -14.53
CA ASN A 195 17.73 5.06 -14.85
C ASN A 195 17.79 4.07 -13.68
N GLU A 196 18.92 4.00 -12.98
CA GLU A 196 19.04 3.21 -11.75
C GLU A 196 18.05 3.68 -10.68
N CYS A 197 17.91 5.00 -10.53
CA CYS A 197 16.93 5.61 -9.65
C CYS A 197 15.49 5.19 -10.02
N LYS A 198 15.09 5.26 -11.30
CA LYS A 198 13.77 4.79 -11.77
C LYS A 198 13.55 3.31 -11.46
N GLN A 199 14.56 2.48 -11.69
CA GLN A 199 14.51 1.06 -11.41
C GLN A 199 14.26 0.82 -9.92
N LYS A 200 15.03 1.46 -9.04
CA LYS A 200 14.88 1.31 -7.59
C LYS A 200 13.58 1.91 -7.04
N LEU A 201 13.08 3.01 -7.60
CA LEU A 201 11.73 3.52 -7.30
C LEU A 201 10.63 2.50 -7.63
N GLY A 202 10.86 1.67 -8.65
CA GLY A 202 10.00 0.58 -9.09
C GLY A 202 10.20 -0.74 -8.34
N THR A 203 11.15 -0.83 -7.40
CA THR A 203 11.36 -2.05 -6.60
C THR A 203 10.17 -2.30 -5.68
N LYS A 204 9.73 -3.56 -5.63
CA LYS A 204 8.68 -4.00 -4.71
C LYS A 204 9.22 -4.00 -3.29
N THR A 205 8.43 -3.45 -2.36
CA THR A 205 8.82 -3.34 -0.95
C THR A 205 9.00 -4.69 -0.25
N SER A 206 8.40 -5.77 -0.76
CA SER A 206 8.56 -7.13 -0.24
C SER A 206 9.92 -7.76 -0.56
N VAL A 207 10.68 -7.20 -1.51
CA VAL A 207 12.00 -7.68 -1.92
C VAL A 207 13.08 -6.60 -1.81
N ALA A 208 12.72 -5.40 -1.33
CA ALA A 208 13.67 -4.32 -1.13
C ALA A 208 14.73 -4.71 -0.09
N GLU A 209 15.98 -4.40 -0.38
CA GLU A 209 17.08 -4.67 0.54
C GLU A 209 17.17 -3.59 1.63
N ASN A 210 17.89 -3.91 2.71
CA ASN A 210 18.12 -2.94 3.78
C ASN A 210 18.89 -1.72 3.24
N GLY A 211 18.32 -0.54 3.40
CA GLY A 211 18.89 0.71 2.88
C GLY A 211 18.41 1.11 1.49
N ASP A 212 17.70 0.26 0.73
CA ASP A 212 17.17 0.66 -0.59
C ASP A 212 16.18 1.82 -0.47
N TYR A 213 15.34 1.80 0.56
CA TYR A 213 14.38 2.87 0.82
C TYR A 213 15.09 4.20 1.10
N GLU A 214 16.07 4.19 1.99
CA GLU A 214 16.86 5.37 2.38
C GLU A 214 17.68 5.90 1.20
N ASP A 215 18.31 5.02 0.41
CA ASP A 215 19.07 5.39 -0.78
C ASP A 215 18.16 6.11 -1.78
N VAL A 216 17.02 5.51 -2.13
CA VAL A 216 16.07 6.10 -3.07
C VAL A 216 15.49 7.40 -2.51
N LEU A 217 15.15 7.45 -1.23
CA LEU A 217 14.68 8.68 -0.60
C LEU A 217 15.72 9.80 -0.74
N ASN A 218 17.01 9.51 -0.57
CA ASN A 218 18.07 10.51 -0.62
C ASN A 218 18.48 10.89 -2.05
N TRP A 219 18.39 9.96 -3.01
CA TRP A 219 19.01 10.08 -4.33
C TRP A 219 18.02 10.18 -5.49
N CYS A 220 16.73 9.96 -5.22
CA CYS A 220 15.65 10.03 -6.21
C CYS A 220 14.59 11.08 -5.89
N THR A 221 14.80 11.90 -4.86
CA THR A 221 13.83 12.90 -4.45
C THR A 221 14.46 14.28 -4.30
N ASN A 222 13.62 15.31 -4.40
CA ASN A 222 13.94 16.68 -4.01
C ASN A 222 13.02 17.08 -2.85
#